data_AF-A0A3P1V270-F1
#
_entry.id   AF-A0A3P1V270-F1
#
_cell.length_a   1.000
_cell.length_b   1.000
_cell.length_c   1.000
_cell.angle_alpha   90.00
_cell.angle_beta   90.00
_cell.angle_gamma   90.00
#
_symmetry.space_group_name_H-M   'P 1'
#
loop_
_entity.id
_entity.type
_entity.pdbx_description
1 polymer ?
#
loop_
_entity_poly.entity_id
_entity_poly.type
_entity_poly.pdbx_seq_one_letter_code
_entity_poly.pdbx_strand_id
1 'polypeptide(L)'
;TTDATLVAVSDPVPGSRHDSAALGLCGWDEILTGADWIADTAYTTHGALTPIKKTPGRDHLEWEKEFNRAVSSTRAAIEHTIATLKKWKILSTGYRHRLAELPSIITLVTKLELYRTGW
;
A
#
# COMPACT_ATOMS: atom_id res chain seq x y z
N THR A 1 1.31 2.39 8.83
CA THR A 1 2.39 1.89 9.72
C THR A 1 2.11 0.44 10.07
N THR A 2 3.00 -0.23 10.79
CA THR A 2 2.77 -1.58 11.34
C THR A 2 1.63 -1.61 12.35
N ASP A 3 1.32 -0.48 12.99
CA ASP A 3 0.15 -0.28 13.85
C ASP A 3 -1.15 0.02 13.07
N ALA A 4 -1.13 -0.20 11.75
CA ALA A 4 -2.22 0.07 10.84
C ALA A 4 -2.70 1.55 10.80
N THR A 5 -1.85 2.50 11.19
CA THR A 5 -2.15 3.93 11.05
C THR A 5 -1.92 4.39 9.61
N LEU A 6 -2.88 5.11 9.03
CA LEU A 6 -2.71 5.80 7.75
C LEU A 6 -1.78 7.00 7.97
N VAL A 7 -0.78 7.18 7.10
CA VAL A 7 0.19 8.30 7.20
C VAL A 7 0.14 9.17 5.96
N ALA A 8 0.13 8.56 4.79
CA ALA A 8 0.10 9.25 3.51
C ALA A 8 -0.59 8.40 2.45
N VAL A 9 -1.04 9.07 1.39
CA VAL A 9 -1.52 8.49 0.14
C VAL A 9 -0.80 9.25 -0.98
N SER A 10 -0.26 8.53 -1.96
CA SER A 10 0.42 9.15 -3.09
C SER A 10 -0.56 9.91 -3.99
N ASP A 11 -0.01 10.77 -4.84
CA ASP A 11 -0.74 11.27 -6.00
C ASP A 11 -1.14 10.10 -6.94
N PRO A 12 -2.24 10.28 -7.70
CA PRO A 12 -2.70 9.25 -8.62
C PRO A 12 -1.75 9.15 -9.81
N VAL A 13 -1.50 7.93 -10.27
CA VAL A 13 -0.75 7.65 -11.50
C VAL A 13 -1.69 7.08 -12.58
N PRO A 14 -1.30 7.13 -13.86
CA PRO A 14 -2.09 6.51 -14.94
C PRO A 14 -2.34 5.00 -14.68
N GLY A 15 -3.62 4.59 -14.74
CA GLY A 15 -4.08 3.28 -14.25
C GLY A 15 -3.74 2.04 -15.10
N SER A 16 -3.04 2.17 -16.22
CA SER A 16 -2.60 1.03 -17.06
C SER A 16 -1.18 0.55 -16.71
N ARG A 17 -0.87 0.52 -15.42
CA ARG A 17 0.45 0.19 -14.88
C ARG A 17 0.31 -0.84 -13.77
N HIS A 18 1.33 -1.67 -13.60
CA HIS A 18 1.46 -2.51 -12.41
C HIS A 18 1.74 -1.63 -11.20
N ASP A 19 1.27 -2.02 -10.02
CA ASP A 19 1.46 -1.22 -8.80
C ASP A 19 2.95 -1.01 -8.46
N SER A 20 3.79 -2.00 -8.79
CA SER A 20 5.26 -1.87 -8.72
C SER A 20 5.79 -0.69 -9.57
N ALA A 21 5.22 -0.45 -10.76
CA ALA A 21 5.59 0.70 -11.58
C ALA A 21 4.98 2.00 -11.03
N ALA A 22 3.80 1.93 -10.41
CA ALA A 22 3.17 3.08 -9.77
C ALA A 22 4.03 3.67 -8.64
N LEU A 23 4.72 2.81 -7.87
CA LEU A 23 5.60 3.21 -6.77
C LEU A 23 6.73 4.15 -7.21
N GLY A 24 7.43 3.79 -8.29
CA GLY A 24 8.47 4.64 -8.86
C GLY A 24 7.89 5.91 -9.49
N LEU A 25 6.75 5.80 -10.20
CA LEU A 25 6.11 6.94 -10.86
C LEU A 25 5.59 8.00 -9.88
N CYS A 26 5.19 7.61 -8.67
CA CYS A 26 4.79 8.55 -7.63
C CYS A 26 5.97 9.03 -6.76
N GLY A 27 7.21 8.64 -7.08
CA GLY A 27 8.43 9.05 -6.37
C GLY A 27 8.63 8.37 -5.02
N TRP A 28 7.86 7.34 -4.69
CA TRP A 28 7.93 6.70 -3.38
C TRP A 28 9.13 5.76 -3.23
N ASP A 29 9.72 5.28 -4.32
CA ASP A 29 10.97 4.51 -4.26
C ASP A 29 12.09 5.30 -3.56
N GLU A 30 12.24 6.58 -3.89
CA GLU A 30 13.24 7.46 -3.27
C GLU A 30 12.92 7.72 -1.79
N ILE A 31 11.64 7.92 -1.45
CA ILE A 31 11.19 8.19 -0.07
C ILE A 31 11.39 6.97 0.82
N LEU A 32 11.16 5.77 0.28
CA LEU A 32 11.27 4.50 1.01
C LEU A 32 12.69 3.92 0.98
N THR A 33 13.62 4.56 0.26
CA THR A 33 15.01 4.11 0.19
C THR A 33 15.64 4.10 1.58
N GLY A 34 16.11 2.94 2.02
CA GLY A 34 16.73 2.76 3.33
C GLY A 34 15.75 2.64 4.50
N ALA A 35 14.44 2.67 4.25
CA ALA A 35 13.42 2.36 5.24
C ALA A 35 13.10 0.85 5.24
N ASP A 36 12.75 0.31 6.42
CA ASP A 36 12.13 -1.00 6.51
C ASP A 36 10.62 -0.87 6.27
N TRP A 37 10.13 -1.50 5.20
CA TRP A 37 8.71 -1.46 4.85
C TRP A 37 8.21 -2.80 4.34
N ILE A 38 6.92 -3.07 4.58
CA ILE A 38 6.27 -4.33 4.23
C ILE A 38 5.34 -4.08 3.04
N ALA A 39 5.39 -4.97 2.06
CA ALA A 39 4.51 -4.91 0.89
C ALA A 39 4.07 -6.30 0.44
N ASP A 40 3.19 -6.34 -0.55
CA ASP A 40 2.89 -7.59 -1.24
C ASP A 40 4.05 -8.01 -2.15
N THR A 41 3.97 -9.23 -2.67
CA THR A 41 5.04 -9.83 -3.47
C THR A 41 5.28 -9.17 -4.84
N ALA A 42 4.40 -8.26 -5.30
CA ALA A 42 4.62 -7.50 -6.53
C ALA A 42 5.72 -6.43 -6.36
N TYR A 43 6.07 -6.07 -5.13
CA TYR A 43 7.09 -5.06 -4.81
C TYR A 43 8.46 -5.64 -4.45
N THR A 44 8.70 -6.93 -4.72
CA THR A 44 9.96 -7.61 -4.36
C THR A 44 11.21 -6.91 -4.93
N THR A 45 11.10 -6.24 -6.07
CA THR A 45 12.22 -5.52 -6.72
C THR A 45 12.62 -4.21 -6.05
N HIS A 46 11.80 -3.72 -5.10
CA HIS A 46 11.93 -2.39 -4.50
C HIS A 46 12.46 -2.40 -3.07
N GLY A 47 13.02 -3.52 -2.63
CA GLY A 47 13.58 -3.66 -1.27
C GLY A 47 12.54 -3.82 -0.17
N ALA A 48 11.26 -3.98 -0.51
CA ALA A 48 10.22 -4.27 0.47
C ALA A 48 10.42 -5.65 1.12
N LEU A 49 10.13 -5.73 2.42
CA LEU A 49 9.89 -7.00 3.09
C LEU A 49 8.58 -7.60 2.56
N THR A 50 8.67 -8.71 1.85
CA THR A 50 7.50 -9.38 1.24
C THR A 50 7.37 -10.81 1.76
N PRO A 51 6.17 -11.40 1.71
CA PRO A 51 6.00 -12.83 1.99
C PRO A 51 6.93 -13.68 1.11
N ILE A 52 7.58 -14.66 1.71
CA ILE A 52 8.45 -15.61 1.03
C ILE A 52 7.60 -16.46 0.08
N LYS A 53 7.90 -16.38 -1.22
CA LYS A 53 7.26 -17.20 -2.25
C LYS A 53 7.67 -18.66 -2.10
N LYS A 54 6.74 -19.58 -2.38
CA LYS A 54 7.04 -21.01 -2.41
C LYS A 54 8.04 -21.32 -3.52
N THR A 55 9.15 -21.96 -3.16
CA THR A 55 10.11 -22.47 -4.14
C THR A 55 9.52 -23.69 -4.86
N PRO A 56 9.58 -23.76 -6.21
CA PRO A 56 9.10 -24.92 -6.95
C PRO A 56 9.73 -26.23 -6.46
N GLY A 57 8.91 -27.27 -6.25
CA GLY A 57 9.38 -28.59 -5.81
C GLY A 57 9.73 -28.72 -4.33
N ARG A 58 9.49 -27.68 -3.53
CA ARG A 58 9.78 -27.66 -2.08
C ARG A 58 8.61 -27.05 -1.31
N ASP A 59 8.32 -27.59 -0.13
CA ASP A 59 7.41 -26.95 0.82
C ASP A 59 8.11 -25.87 1.64
N HIS A 60 7.32 -24.96 2.21
CA HIS A 60 7.87 -23.96 3.13
C HIS A 60 8.48 -24.64 4.35
N LEU A 61 9.65 -24.16 4.74
CA LEU A 61 10.24 -24.49 6.03
C LEU A 61 9.37 -23.89 7.15
N GLU A 62 9.39 -24.45 8.35
CA GLU A 62 8.55 -23.96 9.46
C GLU A 62 8.81 -22.48 9.76
N TRP A 63 10.08 -22.04 9.77
CA TRP A 63 10.42 -20.63 9.97
C TRP A 63 9.88 -19.72 8.85
N GLU A 64 9.78 -20.21 7.60
CA GLU A 64 9.19 -19.45 6.49
C GLU A 64 7.68 -19.29 6.67
N LYS A 65 7.01 -20.33 7.20
CA LYS A 65 5.58 -20.27 7.54
C LYS A 65 5.34 -19.29 8.68
N GLU A 66 6.17 -19.33 9.72
CA GLU A 66 6.10 -18.40 10.85
C GLU A 66 6.30 -16.95 10.40
N PHE A 67 7.33 -16.71 9.58
CA PHE A 67 7.58 -15.40 8.98
C PHE A 67 6.40 -14.92 8.13
N ASN A 68 5.91 -15.76 7.20
CA ASN A 68 4.78 -15.41 6.36
C ASN A 68 3.51 -15.16 7.17
N ARG A 69 3.30 -15.88 8.28
CA ARG A 69 2.18 -15.66 9.20
C ARG A 69 2.29 -14.31 9.89
N ALA A 70 3.47 -13.93 10.37
CA ALA A 70 3.71 -12.62 10.97
C ALA A 70 3.46 -11.48 9.96
N VAL A 71 4.05 -11.57 8.76
CA VAL A 71 3.84 -10.59 7.68
C VAL A 71 2.37 -10.50 7.29
N SER A 72 1.68 -11.64 7.14
CA SER A 72 0.25 -11.66 6.80
C SER A 72 -0.61 -11.03 7.88
N SER A 73 -0.28 -11.23 9.16
CA SER A 73 -0.98 -10.60 10.28
C SER A 73 -0.87 -9.07 10.24
N THR A 74 0.33 -8.54 10.01
CA THR A 74 0.54 -7.09 9.86
C THR A 74 -0.20 -6.55 8.64
N ARG A 75 -0.13 -7.26 7.52
CA ARG A 75 -0.83 -6.88 6.28
C ARG A 75 -2.34 -6.87 6.44
N ALA A 76 -2.94 -7.81 7.16
CA ALA A 76 -4.39 -7.82 7.39
C ALA A 76 -4.86 -6.53 8.08
N ALA A 77 -4.10 -6.03 9.06
CA ALA A 77 -4.41 -4.76 9.71
C ALA A 77 -4.26 -3.57 8.74
N ILE A 78 -3.20 -3.53 7.92
CA ILE A 78 -3.01 -2.51 6.88
C ILE A 78 -4.14 -2.53 5.84
N GLU A 79 -4.56 -3.72 5.39
CA GLU A 79 -5.66 -3.91 4.43
C GLU A 79 -6.99 -3.41 5.01
N HIS A 80 -7.24 -3.59 6.31
CA HIS A 80 -8.38 -2.97 7.00
C HIS A 80 -8.34 -1.43 6.98
N THR A 81 -7.16 -0.83 7.14
CA THR A 81 -6.99 0.63 7.03
C THR A 81 -7.21 1.12 5.61
N ILE A 82 -6.68 0.43 4.60
CA ILE A 82 -6.94 0.73 3.18
C ILE A 82 -8.43 0.58 2.86
N ALA A 83 -9.09 -0.46 3.35
CA ALA A 83 -10.52 -0.67 3.17
C ALA A 83 -11.34 0.46 3.82
N THR A 84 -10.90 0.95 4.98
CA THR A 84 -11.53 2.09 5.66
C THR A 84 -11.38 3.38 4.86
N LEU A 85 -10.18 3.67 4.34
CA LEU A 85 -9.96 4.78 3.41
C LEU A 85 -10.83 4.65 2.15
N LYS A 86 -11.00 3.44 1.61
CA LYS A 86 -11.85 3.20 0.43
C LYS A 86 -13.35 3.35 0.70
N LYS A 87 -13.81 3.50 1.96
CA LYS A 87 -15.22 3.85 2.24
C LYS A 87 -15.61 5.22 1.65
N TRP A 88 -14.63 6.10 1.46
CA TRP A 88 -14.82 7.32 0.69
C TRP A 88 -15.13 6.96 -0.78
N LYS A 89 -16.39 7.16 -1.20
CA LYS A 89 -16.87 6.78 -2.55
C LYS A 89 -16.01 7.32 -3.68
N ILE A 90 -15.44 8.51 -3.49
CA ILE A 90 -14.56 9.16 -4.46
C ILE A 90 -13.24 8.40 -4.70
N LEU A 91 -12.82 7.54 -3.76
CA LEU A 91 -11.64 6.68 -3.88
C LEU A 91 -11.97 5.24 -4.28
N SER A 92 -13.18 4.75 -4.02
CA SER A 92 -13.60 3.38 -4.36
C SER A 92 -14.34 3.26 -5.68
N THR A 93 -14.96 4.33 -6.15
CA THR A 93 -15.61 4.36 -7.46
C THR A 93 -14.72 5.11 -8.44
N GLY A 94 -14.71 4.69 -9.70
CA GLY A 94 -13.93 5.37 -10.74
C GLY A 94 -14.29 6.85 -10.80
N TYR A 95 -13.29 7.72 -10.68
CA TYR A 95 -13.46 9.17 -10.70
C TYR A 95 -13.83 9.64 -12.11
N ARG A 96 -14.95 10.39 -12.24
CA ARG A 96 -15.53 10.80 -13.54
C ARG A 96 -15.49 12.31 -13.81
N HIS A 97 -14.85 13.10 -12.94
CA HIS A 97 -14.70 14.54 -13.10
C HIS A 97 -13.35 14.92 -13.71
N ARG A 98 -12.96 16.20 -13.66
CA ARG A 98 -11.72 16.69 -14.27
C ARG A 98 -10.53 16.01 -13.61
N LEU A 99 -9.81 15.16 -14.36
CA LEU A 99 -8.67 14.41 -13.83
C LEU A 99 -7.56 15.30 -13.25
N ALA A 100 -7.44 16.54 -13.74
CA ALA A 100 -6.53 17.55 -13.20
C ALA A 100 -6.80 17.90 -11.72
N GLU A 101 -8.02 17.66 -11.22
CA GLU A 101 -8.41 17.93 -9.83
C GLU A 101 -8.23 16.71 -8.92
N LEU A 102 -8.03 15.50 -9.49
CA LEU A 102 -7.95 14.25 -8.73
C LEU A 102 -6.85 14.23 -7.65
N PRO A 103 -5.61 14.71 -7.89
CA PRO A 103 -4.58 14.78 -6.85
C PRO A 103 -5.02 15.63 -5.63
N SER A 104 -5.60 16.79 -5.89
CA SER A 104 -6.13 17.68 -4.83
C SER A 104 -7.27 17.03 -4.04
N ILE A 105 -8.14 16.28 -4.72
CA ILE A 105 -9.22 15.54 -4.08
C ILE A 105 -8.70 14.39 -3.21
N ILE A 106 -7.72 13.62 -3.70
CA ILE A 106 -7.07 12.55 -2.91
C ILE A 106 -6.40 13.15 -1.66
N THR A 107 -5.71 14.27 -1.81
CA THR A 107 -5.10 15.00 -0.69
C THR A 107 -6.15 15.43 0.32
N LEU A 108 -7.27 16.02 -0.13
CA LEU A 108 -8.35 16.47 0.74
C LEU A 108 -8.96 15.31 1.54
N VAL A 109 -9.30 14.21 0.87
CA VAL A 109 -9.87 13.01 1.51
C VAL A 109 -8.88 12.41 2.51
N THR A 110 -7.60 12.33 2.14
CA THR A 110 -6.55 11.83 3.03
C THR A 110 -6.42 12.70 4.28
N LYS A 111 -6.43 14.02 4.15
CA LYS A 111 -6.41 14.94 5.31
C LYS A 111 -7.65 14.81 6.19
N LEU A 112 -8.84 14.68 5.59
CA LEU A 112 -10.07 14.43 6.33
C LEU A 112 -10.05 13.11 7.09
N GLU A 113 -9.49 12.06 6.47
CA GLU A 113 -9.35 10.75 7.11
C GLU A 113 -8.36 10.79 8.27
N LEU A 114 -7.21 11.45 8.09
CA LEU A 114 -6.23 11.69 9.17
C LEU A 114 -6.89 12.44 10.34
N TYR A 115 -7.62 13.52 10.06
CA TYR A 115 -8.38 14.27 11.04
C TYR A 115 -9.40 13.41 11.80
N ARG A 116 -10.14 12.56 11.08
CA ARG A 116 -11.10 11.61 11.66
C ARG A 116 -10.42 10.60 12.60
N THR A 117 -9.18 10.23 12.33
CA THR A 117 -8.40 9.26 13.12
C THR A 117 -7.56 9.89 14.24
N GLY A 118 -7.69 11.19 14.47
CA GLY A 118 -7.03 11.88 15.60
C GLY A 118 -5.66 12.47 15.29
N TRP A 119 -5.43 12.87 14.03
CA TRP A 119 -4.34 13.76 13.63
C TRP A 119 -4.81 15.19 13.44
#